data_AF-B5G9S4-F1
#
_entry.id   AF-B5G9S4-F1
#
_cell.length_a   1.000
_cell.length_b   1.000
_cell.length_c   1.000
_cell.angle_alpha   90.00
_cell.angle_beta   90.00
_cell.angle_gamma   90.00
#
_symmetry.space_group_name_H-M   'P 1'
#
loop_
_entity.id
_entity.type
_entity.pdbx_description
1 polymer ?
#
loop_
_entity_poly.entity_id
_entity_poly.type
_entity_poly.pdbx_seq_one_letter_code
_entity_poly.pdbx_strand_id
1 'polypeptide(L)' 'MIDLDTSNKALMIGRSTGYGLAKQGEYPVKVLRLGNAYRVVTADLLKLLGLGHRHSGGSQEASDSERHGLAA' A
#
# COMPACT_ATOMS: atom_id res chain seq x y z
N MET A 1 3.31 -6.22 1.02
CA MET A 1 4.09 -5.83 2.21
C MET A 1 5.40 -5.23 1.74
N ILE A 2 5.83 -4.13 2.36
CA ILE A 2 7.08 -3.43 1.99
C ILE A 2 8.14 -3.57 3.08
N ASP A 3 9.40 -3.32 2.75
CA ASP A 3 10.49 -3.33 3.72
C ASP A 3 10.51 -2.04 4.57
N LEU A 4 11.21 -2.13 5.70
CA LEU A 4 11.31 -1.03 6.65
C LEU A 4 12.07 0.19 6.08
N ASP A 5 13.06 0.00 5.21
CA ASP A 5 13.85 1.10 4.63
C ASP A 5 12.97 1.94 3.68
N THR A 6 12.13 1.29 2.89
CA THR A 6 11.13 1.95 2.03
C THR A 6 10.10 2.73 2.85
N SER A 7 9.58 2.14 3.95
CA SER A 7 8.70 2.88 4.87
C SER A 7 9.39 4.08 5.52
N ASN A 8 10.66 3.93 5.95
CA ASN A 8 11.43 5.01 6.54
C ASN A 8 11.56 6.20 5.59
N LYS A 9 11.83 5.94 4.30
CA LYS A 9 11.88 6.98 3.26
C LYS A 9 10.55 7.70 3.10
N ALA A 10 9.44 6.94 3.07
CA ALA A 10 8.10 7.51 2.96
C ALA A 10 7.73 8.39 4.18
N LEU A 11 8.26 8.06 5.36
CA LEU A 11 8.01 8.77 6.61
C LEU A 11 9.06 9.83 6.95
N MET A 12 10.06 10.05 6.09
CA MET A 12 11.22 10.91 6.36
C MET A 12 11.95 10.57 7.68
N ILE A 13 11.98 9.28 8.06
CA ILE A 13 12.69 8.78 9.23
C ILE A 13 14.06 8.24 8.80
N GLY A 14 15.12 8.63 9.51
CA GLY A 14 16.46 8.07 9.27
C GLY A 14 16.50 6.56 9.54
N ARG A 15 17.33 5.82 8.78
CA ARG A 15 17.43 4.35 8.89
C ARG A 15 17.59 3.87 10.34
N SER A 16 18.59 4.38 11.05
CA SER A 16 18.89 3.95 12.43
C SER A 16 17.72 4.18 13.39
N THR A 17 17.07 5.34 13.30
CA THR A 17 15.89 5.68 14.10
C THR A 17 14.72 4.75 13.77
N GLY A 18 14.45 4.52 12.49
CA GLY A 18 13.36 3.65 12.06
C GLY A 18 13.52 2.21 12.54
N TYR A 19 14.73 1.65 12.44
CA TYR A 19 15.04 0.32 12.98
C TYR A 19 14.97 0.29 14.52
N GLY A 20 15.37 1.36 15.20
CA GLY A 20 15.23 1.49 16.65
C GLY A 20 13.78 1.43 17.10
N LEU A 21 12.92 2.23 16.47
CA LEU A 21 11.48 2.25 16.72
C LEU A 21 10.83 0.88 16.40
N ALA A 22 11.18 0.25 15.28
CA ALA A 22 10.67 -1.07 14.93
C ALA A 22 11.10 -2.16 15.92
N LYS A 23 12.31 -2.07 16.48
CA LYS A 23 12.79 -3.00 17.52
C LYS A 23 12.06 -2.79 18.85
N GLN A 24 11.71 -1.55 19.17
CA GLN A 24 10.98 -1.17 20.39
C GLN A 24 9.46 -1.40 20.28
N GLY A 25 8.93 -1.62 19.07
CA GLY A 25 7.48 -1.71 18.84
C GLY A 25 6.79 -0.34 18.73
N GLU A 26 7.56 0.74 18.74
CA GLU A 26 7.11 2.15 18.71
C GLU A 26 7.10 2.73 17.29
N TYR A 27 7.14 1.87 16.28
CA TYR A 27 7.06 2.32 14.89
C TYR A 27 5.65 2.83 14.60
N PRO A 28 5.48 3.95 13.86
CA PRO A 28 4.18 4.61 13.69
C PRO A 28 3.14 3.78 12.93
N VAL A 29 3.54 2.65 12.33
CA VAL A 29 2.69 1.72 11.59
C VAL A 29 3.02 0.28 11.96
N LYS A 30 2.08 -0.64 11.74
CA LYS A 30 2.27 -2.05 12.10
C LYS A 30 3.44 -2.69 11.35
N VAL A 31 4.41 -3.18 12.13
CA VAL A 31 5.58 -3.91 11.63
C VAL A 31 5.48 -5.37 12.05
N LEU A 32 5.72 -6.27 11.10
CA LEU A 32 5.81 -7.70 11.31
C LEU A 32 7.26 -8.14 11.21
N ARG A 33 7.74 -8.88 12.21
CA ARG A 33 9.07 -9.48 12.18
C ARG A 33 8.98 -10.87 11.57
N LEU A 34 9.52 -11.02 10.37
CA LEU A 34 9.55 -12.27 9.60
C LEU A 34 11.01 -12.77 9.55
N GLY A 35 11.36 -13.58 10.55
CA GLY A 35 12.73 -14.00 10.79
C GLY A 35 13.63 -12.80 11.11
N ASN A 36 14.61 -12.55 10.24
CA ASN A 36 15.55 -11.45 10.37
C ASN A 36 15.11 -10.16 9.66
N ALA A 37 13.97 -10.19 8.96
CA ALA A 37 13.46 -9.04 8.22
C ALA A 37 12.27 -8.39 8.92
N TYR A 38 12.20 -7.07 8.84
CA TYR A 38 11.02 -6.29 9.19
C TYR A 38 10.18 -6.04 7.94
N ARG A 39 8.87 -6.29 8.04
CA ARG A 39 7.89 -6.00 6.99
C ARG A 39 6.83 -5.06 7.52
N VAL A 40 6.55 -4.00 6.77
CA VAL A 40 5.52 -3.02 7.13
C VAL A 40 4.21 -3.36 6.42
N VAL A 41 3.12 -3.30 7.18
CA VAL A 41 1.77 -3.47 6.64
C VAL A 41 1.42 -2.25 5.78
N THR A 42 1.37 -2.45 4.47
CA THR A 42 1.15 -1.39 3.49
C THR A 42 -0.18 -0.68 3.69
N ALA A 43 -1.23 -1.39 4.13
CA ALA A 43 -2.54 -0.78 4.39
C ALA A 43 -2.46 0.30 5.49
N ASP A 44 -1.74 0.04 6.58
CA ASP A 44 -1.61 0.99 7.68
C ASP A 44 -0.69 2.16 7.31
N LEU A 45 0.36 1.88 6.53
CA LEU A 45 1.20 2.94 5.97
C LEU A 45 0.44 3.89 5.04
N LEU A 46 -0.37 3.34 4.12
CA LEU A 46 -1.17 4.16 3.22
C LEU A 46 -2.20 5.00 3.97
N LYS A 47 -2.84 4.45 5.01
CA LYS A 47 -3.73 5.21 5.88
C LYS A 47 -3.02 6.37 6.57
N LEU A 48 -1.84 6.13 7.13
CA LEU A 48 -1.04 7.18 7.79
C LEU A 48 -0.64 8.28 6.81
N LEU A 49 -0.24 7.92 5.59
CA LEU A 49 0.13 8.88 4.55
C LEU A 49 -1.07 9.63 3.94
N GLY A 50 -2.31 9.32 4.35
CA GLY A 50 -3.52 9.87 3.71
C GLY A 50 -3.74 9.34 2.28
N LEU A 51 -2.98 8.32 1.87
CA LEU A 51 -3.00 7.68 0.56
C LEU A 51 -3.84 6.41 0.54
N GLY A 52 -4.68 6.19 1.54
CA GLY A 52 -5.67 5.11 1.57
C GLY A 52 -6.71 5.33 0.47
N HIS A 53 -6.34 5.14 -0.80
CA HIS A 53 -7.22 5.36 -1.92
C HIS A 53 -8.11 4.14 -2.12
N ARG A 54 -9.40 4.46 -2.32
CA ARG A 54 -10.49 3.57 -2.69
C ARG A 54 -9.99 2.46 -3.60
N HIS A 55 -10.32 1.21 -3.24
CA HIS A 55 -10.40 0.15 -4.24
C HIS A 55 -11.20 0.70 -5.41
N SER A 56 -10.53 1.00 -6.52
CA SER A 56 -11.17 1.24 -7.79
C SER A 56 -11.83 -0.09 -8.15
N GLY A 57 -13.10 -0.23 -7.79
CA GLY A 57 -13.96 -1.22 -8.43
C GLY A 57 -13.95 -0.87 -9.91
N GLY A 58 -13.22 -1.65 -10.70
CA GLY A 58 -13.27 -1.56 -12.14
C GLY A 58 -14.69 -1.90 -12.57
N SER A 59 -15.52 -0.88 -12.81
CA SER A 59 -16.69 -1.05 -13.64
C SER A 59 -16.17 -1.39 -15.04
N GLN A 60 -16.24 -2.67 -15.36
CA GLN A 60 -16.17 -3.21 -16.70
C GLN A 60 -17.28 -2.51 -17.50
N GLU A 61 -16.97 -1.39 -18.15
CA GLU A 61 -17.86 -0.77 -19.11
C GLU A 61 -17.98 -1.75 -20.27
N ALA A 62 -19.10 -2.46 -20.28
CA ALA A 62 -19.47 -3.41 -21.29
C ALA A 62 -19.32 -2.76 -22.66
N SER A 63 -18.51 -3.39 -23.53
CA SER A 63 -18.51 -3.14 -24.97
C SER A 63 -19.96 -3.06 -25.45
N ASP A 64 -20.37 -1.85 -25.80
CA ASP A 64 -21.56 -1.57 -26.59
C ASP A 64 -21.36 -2.33 -27.90
N SER A 65 -21.91 -3.54 -27.94
CA SER A 65 -21.81 -4.44 -29.08
C SER A 65 -22.58 -3.79 -30.22
N GLU A 66 -21.84 -3.45 -31.28
CA GLU A 66 -22.32 -3.12 -32.60
C GLU A 66 -23.62 -3.86 -32.92
N ARG A 67 -24.74 -3.14 -32.79
CA ARG A 67 -25.99 -3.51 -33.45
C ARG A 67 -25.86 -3.17 -34.92
N HIS A 68 -25.09 -3.98 -35.64
CA HIS A 68 -25.17 -4.03 -37.10
C HIS A 68 -26.48 -4.76 -37.45
N GLY A 69 -27.54 -3.99 -37.67
CA GLY A 69 -28.86 -4.50 -38.03
C GLY A 69 -29.74 -3.42 -38.65
N LEU A 70 -29.39 -2.98 -39.86
CA LEU A 70 -30.16 -2.11 -40.74
C LEU A 70 -29.72 -2.48 -42.18
N ALA A 71 -30.54 -2.71 -43.20
CA ALA A 71 -31.99 -2.78 -43.37
C ALA A 71 -32.27 -3.68 -44.59
N ALA A 72 -33.53 -4.10 -44.73
CA ALA A 72 -34.10 -4.93 -45.81
C ALA A 72 -34.07 -4.28 -47.20
#